data_AF-A0A6I2W6V8-F1
#
_entry.id   AF-A0A6I2W6V8-F1
#
_cell.length_a   1.000
_cell.length_b   1.000
_cell.length_c   1.000
_cell.angle_alpha   90.00
_cell.angle_beta   90.00
_cell.angle_gamma   90.00
#
_symmetry.space_group_name_H-M   'P 1'
#
loop_
_entity.id
_entity.type
_entity.pdbx_description
1 polymer ?
#
loop_
_entity_poly.entity_id
_entity_poly.type
_entity_poly.pdbx_seq_one_letter_code
_entity_poly.pdbx_strand_id
1 'polypeptide(L)' 'MKVVAALSGGVDSAVAAARAVDAGHEVVGVHLA' A
#
# COMPACT_ATOMS: atom_id res chain seq x y z
N MET A 1 4.76 10.24 -5.97
CA MET A 1 5.71 9.23 -6.51
C MET A 1 4.95 7.94 -6.80
N LYS A 2 5.48 7.05 -7.65
CA LYS A 2 4.93 5.69 -7.88
C LYS A 2 5.48 4.73 -6.81
N VAL A 3 4.62 4.00 -6.11
CA VAL A 3 5.02 3.16 -4.97
C VAL A 3 4.34 1.79 -5.05
N VAL A 4 5.08 0.73 -4.71
CA VAL A 4 4.53 -0.62 -4.55
C VAL A 4 4.38 -0.94 -3.07
N ALA A 5 3.17 -1.31 -2.64
CA ALA A 5 2.87 -1.72 -1.28
C ALA A 5 2.76 -3.25 -1.20
N ALA A 6 3.65 -3.89 -0.44
CA ALA A 6 3.50 -5.30 -0.11
C ALA A 6 2.37 -5.46 0.93
N LEU A 7 1.29 -6.11 0.53
CA LEU A 7 0.11 -6.32 1.35
C LEU A 7 0.19 -7.71 1.97
N SER A 8 0.41 -7.79 3.28
CA SER A 8 0.51 -9.06 4.01
C SER A 8 -0.85 -9.66 4.37
N GLY A 9 -1.94 -8.92 4.14
CA GLY A 9 -3.27 -9.22 4.66
C GLY A 9 -3.52 -8.66 6.07
N GLY A 10 -2.48 -8.13 6.73
CA GLY A 10 -2.60 -7.44 8.01
C GLY A 10 -2.98 -5.96 7.88
N VAL A 11 -3.60 -5.42 8.94
CA VAL A 11 -4.12 -4.03 8.97
C VAL A 11 -3.03 -2.98 8.76
N ASP A 12 -1.81 -3.23 9.26
CA ASP A 12 -0.71 -2.27 9.16
C ASP A 12 -0.36 -1.98 7.70
N SER A 13 -0.22 -3.03 6.89
CA SER A 13 0.08 -2.89 5.45
C SER A 13 -1.05 -2.19 4.70
N ALA A 14 -2.31 -2.43 5.07
CA ALA A 14 -3.47 -1.78 4.47
C ALA A 14 -3.53 -0.28 4.82
N VAL A 15 -3.29 0.07 6.08
CA VAL A 15 -3.28 1.47 6.53
C VAL A 15 -2.09 2.23 5.95
N ALA A 16 -0.91 1.59 5.85
CA ALA A 16 0.25 2.20 5.20
C ALA A 16 -0.02 2.51 3.71
N ALA A 17 -0.64 1.57 2.99
CA ALA A 17 -1.04 1.79 1.60
C ALA A 17 -2.07 2.92 1.47
N ALA A 18 -3.09 2.95 2.34
CA ALA A 18 -4.11 4.01 2.35
C ALA A 18 -3.51 5.40 2.59
N ARG A 19 -2.59 5.52 3.56
CA ARG A 19 -1.88 6.79 3.83
C ARG A 19 -1.02 7.25 2.66
N ALA A 20 -0.40 6.32 1.94
CA ALA A 20 0.36 6.66 0.73
C ALA A 20 -0.57 7.22 -0.36
N VAL A 21 -1.77 6.63 -0.55
CA VAL A 21 -2.80 7.17 -1.45
C VAL A 21 -3.23 8.58 -1.02
N ASP A 22 -3.55 8.79 0.26
CA ASP A 22 -3.96 10.10 0.78
C ASP A 22 -2.89 11.18 0.59
N ALA A 23 -1.61 10.79 0.65
CA ALA A 23 -0.48 11.66 0.37
C ALA A 23 -0.23 11.91 -1.13
N GLY A 24 -1.11 11.45 -2.03
CA GLY A 24 -1.03 11.67 -3.47
C GLY A 24 -0.06 10.75 -4.21
N HIS A 25 0.28 9.59 -3.64
CA HIS A 25 1.09 8.59 -4.32
C HIS A 25 0.21 7.73 -5.25
N GLU A 26 0.78 7.32 -6.38
CA GLU A 26 0.19 6.27 -7.20
C GLU A 26 0.65 4.92 -6.60
N VAL A 27 -0.27 4.24 -5.92
CA VAL A 27 0.02 3.03 -5.13
C VAL A 27 -0.45 1.78 -5.88
N VAL A 28 0.45 0.81 -6.03
CA VAL A 28 0.13 -0.54 -6.49
C VAL A 28 0.28 -1.52 -5.33
N GLY A 29 -0.81 -2.15 -4.92
CA GLY A 29 -0.79 -3.19 -3.89
C GLY A 29 -0.43 -4.56 -4.48
N VAL A 30 0.50 -5.28 -3.85
CA VAL A 30 0.90 -6.64 -4.23
C VAL A 30 0.82 -7.56 -3.01
N HIS A 31 0.09 -8.66 -3.13
CA HIS A 31 0.08 -9.75 -2.16
C HIS A 31 0.87 -10.93 -2.74
N LEU A 32 1.77 -11.50 -1.94
CA LEU A 32 2.53 -12.70 -2.30
C LEU A 32 1.95 -13.85 -1.46
N ALA A 33 1.31 -14.80 -2.15
CA ALA A 33 0.70 -15.99 -1.55
C ALA A 33 1.77 -16.99 -1.08
#